data_AF-A0A0T9PXB2-F1
#
_entry.id   AF-A0A0T9PXB2-F1
#
_cell.length_a   1.000
_cell.length_b   1.000
_cell.length_c   1.000
_cell.angle_alpha   90.00
_cell.angle_beta   90.00
_cell.angle_gamma   90.00
#
_symmetry.space_group_name_H-M   'P 1'
#
loop_
_entity.id
_entity.type
_entity.pdbx_description
1 polymer ?
#
loop_
_entity_poly.entity_id
_entity_poly.type
_entity_poly.pdbx_seq_one_letter_code
_entity_poly.pdbx_strand_id
1 'polypeptide(L)'
;MKHGIRTLGFIDWDIFLAERNKDVTFTLDFHIDAGFSFANAVAHRKIHKEKAKSVAMDDSLRIPTVIFNFQEKIKVEHLKISSISIKNVDYQFSDITEKYIITVIFSDEEIDYEKFQKDLNFRYDENDSLDKNVVNQIYFTSHFKERAEKIKDEIVSFIELSGHFAKYSHSSLNLYLNEEGLYFRILQSGGGIKTAGHNPIHPLLLRRDRLISLKDTYDKIPVQYKKYYQKGIHYQFLGFFDESFLCFYKLIENLFYCEDFLMLFHQNNDKFEELKGIQKSRKKPGNQKKMISFICEWIIEADCSSIQEQNKLFELFEDLITIRNEIAHGSDQNEKSNIAIRQLITLSNVMLNHVIFRL
;
A
#
# COMPACT_ATOMS: atom_id res chain seq x y z
N MET A 1 -30.92 -1.07 3.96
CA MET A 1 -30.70 -2.48 4.35
C MET A 1 -29.69 -2.50 5.51
N LYS A 2 -29.54 -3.58 6.29
CA LYS A 2 -28.38 -3.68 7.21
C LYS A 2 -27.12 -3.93 6.37
N HIS A 3 -26.41 -2.87 6.00
CA HIS A 3 -25.26 -2.96 5.09
C HIS A 3 -24.13 -3.80 5.70
N GLY A 4 -23.49 -4.66 4.90
CA GLY A 4 -22.25 -5.36 5.25
C GLY A 4 -22.35 -6.79 5.81
N ILE A 5 -23.54 -7.41 5.88
CA ILE A 5 -23.71 -8.80 6.36
C ILE A 5 -24.30 -9.69 5.26
N ARG A 6 -23.58 -10.75 4.87
CA ARG A 6 -24.04 -11.73 3.84
C ARG A 6 -25.06 -12.73 4.35
N THR A 7 -24.88 -13.18 5.59
CA THR A 7 -25.64 -14.28 6.19
C THR A 7 -25.77 -14.10 7.70
N LEU A 8 -26.82 -14.66 8.30
CA LEU A 8 -26.92 -14.88 9.75
C LEU A 8 -26.61 -16.33 10.14
N GLY A 9 -26.43 -17.24 9.17
CA GLY A 9 -26.06 -18.63 9.41
C GLY A 9 -24.65 -18.75 9.98
N PHE A 10 -24.51 -19.63 10.98
CA PHE A 10 -23.23 -20.02 11.56
C PHE A 10 -22.78 -21.36 10.96
N ILE A 11 -21.50 -21.67 11.13
CA ILE A 11 -20.90 -22.92 10.68
C ILE A 11 -21.20 -24.02 11.70
N ASP A 12 -21.54 -25.20 11.20
CA ASP A 12 -21.46 -26.43 11.99
C ASP A 12 -20.00 -26.91 12.00
N TRP A 13 -19.32 -26.67 13.12
CA TRP A 13 -17.89 -26.95 13.24
C TRP A 13 -17.58 -28.45 13.30
N ASP A 14 -18.55 -29.29 13.70
CA ASP A 14 -18.37 -30.74 13.73
C ASP A 14 -18.45 -31.31 12.31
N ILE A 15 -19.36 -30.81 11.46
CA ILE A 15 -19.39 -31.12 10.02
C ILE A 15 -18.09 -30.64 9.34
N PHE A 16 -17.68 -29.39 9.56
CA PHE A 16 -16.44 -28.84 8.99
C PHE A 16 -15.19 -29.69 9.32
N LEU A 17 -15.08 -30.16 10.57
CA LEU A 17 -14.00 -31.05 11.01
C LEU A 17 -14.09 -32.47 10.42
N ALA A 18 -15.30 -32.98 10.22
CA ALA A 18 -15.54 -34.31 9.66
C ALA A 18 -15.23 -34.37 8.15
N GLU A 19 -15.59 -33.34 7.38
CA GLU A 19 -15.39 -33.30 5.94
C GLU A 19 -13.92 -33.13 5.52
N ARG A 20 -13.10 -32.47 6.35
CA ARG A 20 -11.66 -32.25 6.12
C ARG A 20 -11.33 -31.65 4.74
N ASN A 21 -12.21 -30.80 4.24
CA ASN A 21 -12.14 -30.24 2.90
C ASN A 21 -10.88 -29.35 2.73
N LYS A 22 -10.00 -29.71 1.78
CA LYS A 22 -8.76 -28.95 1.53
C LYS A 22 -8.93 -27.77 0.57
N ASP A 23 -10.03 -27.73 -0.17
CA ASP A 23 -10.31 -26.72 -1.19
C ASP A 23 -11.28 -25.62 -0.64
N VAL A 24 -11.28 -25.46 0.68
CA VAL A 24 -12.11 -24.49 1.39
C VAL A 24 -11.83 -23.07 0.90
N THR A 25 -12.90 -22.39 0.49
CA THR A 25 -12.86 -21.00 0.05
C THR A 25 -13.49 -20.10 1.10
N PHE A 26 -12.81 -18.99 1.41
CA PHE A 26 -13.27 -17.97 2.33
C PHE A 26 -13.63 -16.68 1.60
N THR A 27 -14.56 -15.93 2.18
CA THR A 27 -14.90 -14.56 1.76
C THR A 27 -14.70 -13.61 2.93
N LEU A 28 -13.84 -12.61 2.75
CA LEU A 28 -13.59 -11.55 3.72
C LEU A 28 -14.17 -10.24 3.20
N ASP A 29 -15.15 -9.69 3.91
CA ASP A 29 -15.63 -8.33 3.68
C ASP A 29 -15.06 -7.38 4.74
N PHE A 30 -14.67 -6.18 4.32
CA PHE A 30 -14.39 -5.05 5.19
C PHE A 30 -14.67 -3.72 4.50
N HIS A 31 -14.88 -2.66 5.27
CA HIS A 31 -15.15 -1.32 4.74
C HIS A 31 -13.90 -0.44 4.84
N ILE A 32 -13.52 0.17 3.73
CA ILE A 32 -12.54 1.24 3.66
C ILE A 32 -13.27 2.58 3.47
N ASP A 33 -13.11 3.55 4.36
CA ASP A 33 -13.39 4.95 4.02
C ASP A 33 -12.20 5.50 3.22
N ALA A 34 -12.47 6.28 2.19
CA ALA A 34 -11.50 6.62 1.18
C ALA A 34 -10.69 7.88 1.51
N GLY A 35 -11.11 8.66 2.51
CA GLY A 35 -10.43 9.90 2.92
C GLY A 35 -10.61 11.10 1.97
N PHE A 36 -11.21 10.89 0.79
CA PHE A 36 -11.61 11.92 -0.17
C PHE A 36 -12.79 11.44 -1.04
N SER A 37 -13.41 12.35 -1.80
CA SER A 37 -14.50 12.05 -2.73
C SER A 37 -14.15 12.49 -4.15
N PHE A 38 -13.92 11.50 -5.02
CA PHE A 38 -13.77 11.66 -6.47
C PHE A 38 -15.03 12.24 -7.10
N ALA A 39 -16.22 11.78 -6.68
CA ALA A 39 -17.49 12.35 -7.15
C ALA A 39 -17.57 13.85 -6.86
N ASN A 40 -17.23 14.29 -5.64
CA ASN A 40 -17.19 15.71 -5.29
C ASN A 40 -16.13 16.46 -6.09
N ALA A 41 -14.93 15.90 -6.28
CA ALA A 41 -13.85 16.55 -7.03
C ALA A 41 -14.19 16.73 -8.52
N VAL A 42 -14.80 15.74 -9.17
CA VAL A 42 -15.27 15.84 -10.56
C VAL A 42 -16.43 16.82 -10.68
N ALA A 43 -17.36 16.83 -9.71
CA ALA A 43 -18.44 17.82 -9.65
C ALA A 43 -17.89 19.24 -9.50
N HIS A 44 -16.96 19.50 -8.58
CA HIS A 44 -16.29 20.80 -8.43
C HIS A 44 -15.56 21.22 -9.72
N ARG A 45 -14.88 20.30 -10.40
CA ARG A 45 -14.22 20.59 -11.68
C ARG A 45 -15.21 20.97 -12.78
N LYS A 46 -16.36 20.29 -12.88
CA LYS A 46 -17.45 20.66 -13.80
C LYS A 46 -18.04 22.02 -13.47
N ILE A 47 -18.42 22.26 -12.21
CA ILE A 47 -18.88 23.57 -11.68
C ILE A 47 -17.95 24.70 -12.14
N HIS A 48 -16.65 24.54 -11.93
CA HIS A 48 -15.66 25.57 -12.27
C HIS A 48 -15.45 25.73 -13.78
N LYS A 49 -15.46 24.63 -14.55
CA LYS A 49 -15.26 24.67 -16.01
C LYS A 49 -16.46 25.24 -16.76
N GLU A 50 -17.67 24.90 -16.32
CA GLU A 50 -18.94 25.23 -16.97
C GLU A 50 -19.60 26.49 -16.36
N LYS A 51 -19.02 27.04 -15.28
CA LYS A 51 -19.58 28.13 -14.46
C LYS A 51 -21.00 27.85 -13.97
N ALA A 52 -21.34 26.57 -13.80
CA ALA A 52 -22.65 26.11 -13.37
C ALA A 52 -22.82 26.25 -11.84
N LYS A 53 -24.05 26.49 -11.37
CA LYS A 53 -24.34 26.55 -9.92
C LYS A 53 -24.41 25.17 -9.26
N SER A 54 -24.61 24.13 -10.06
CA SER A 54 -24.73 22.73 -9.64
C SER A 54 -24.38 21.82 -10.82
N VAL A 55 -24.18 20.54 -10.54
CA VAL A 55 -23.92 19.50 -11.54
C VAL A 55 -24.96 18.40 -11.33
N ALA A 56 -25.54 17.89 -12.41
CA ALA A 56 -26.45 16.77 -12.35
C ALA A 56 -25.71 15.49 -11.98
N MET A 57 -26.36 14.63 -11.19
CA MET A 57 -25.86 13.28 -10.91
C MET A 57 -25.92 12.45 -12.20
N ASP A 58 -24.79 12.33 -12.91
CA ASP A 58 -24.64 11.59 -14.16
C ASP A 58 -23.57 10.48 -14.07
N ASP A 59 -23.48 9.63 -15.09
CA ASP A 59 -22.56 8.48 -15.10
C ASP A 59 -21.07 8.86 -14.99
N SER A 60 -20.67 10.12 -15.23
CA SER A 60 -19.27 10.53 -15.08
C SER A 60 -18.85 10.82 -13.64
N LEU A 61 -19.83 10.94 -12.74
CA LEU A 61 -19.62 11.02 -11.29
C LEU A 61 -19.73 9.65 -10.62
N ARG A 62 -20.29 8.66 -11.31
CA ARG A 62 -20.52 7.31 -10.79
C ARG A 62 -19.22 6.51 -10.71
N ILE A 63 -18.88 6.06 -9.51
CA ILE A 63 -17.72 5.20 -9.29
C ILE A 63 -18.09 3.75 -9.63
N PRO A 64 -17.41 3.09 -10.58
CA PRO A 64 -17.71 1.71 -10.93
C PRO A 64 -17.20 0.74 -9.85
N THR A 65 -17.86 -0.42 -9.74
CA THR A 65 -17.29 -1.57 -9.04
C THR A 65 -16.16 -2.15 -9.88
N VAL A 66 -15.02 -2.46 -9.27
CA VAL A 66 -13.88 -3.08 -9.95
C VAL A 66 -13.54 -4.41 -9.29
N ILE A 67 -13.31 -5.43 -10.12
CA ILE A 67 -13.00 -6.79 -9.70
C ILE A 67 -11.65 -7.18 -10.31
N PHE A 68 -10.70 -7.51 -9.45
CA PHE A 68 -9.39 -8.04 -9.82
C PHE A 68 -9.38 -9.55 -9.62
N ASN A 69 -9.30 -10.30 -10.70
CA ASN A 69 -9.11 -11.75 -10.66
C ASN A 69 -7.62 -12.05 -10.74
N PHE A 70 -7.06 -12.62 -9.69
CA PHE A 70 -5.62 -12.90 -9.59
C PHE A 70 -5.26 -14.33 -9.98
N GLN A 71 -6.23 -15.25 -10.04
CA GLN A 71 -6.00 -16.68 -10.34
C GLN A 71 -4.96 -17.28 -9.37
N GLU A 72 -5.13 -17.01 -8.07
CA GLU A 72 -4.25 -17.46 -6.97
C GLU A 72 -2.78 -17.00 -7.05
N LYS A 73 -2.45 -16.06 -7.95
CA LYS A 73 -1.07 -15.55 -8.11
C LYS A 73 -0.60 -14.64 -6.97
N ILE A 74 -1.50 -14.13 -6.13
CA ILE A 74 -1.12 -13.38 -4.93
C ILE A 74 -1.19 -14.34 -3.74
N LYS A 75 -0.06 -14.49 -3.04
CA LYS A 75 0.04 -15.22 -1.78
C LYS A 75 0.41 -14.28 -0.63
N VAL A 76 -0.12 -14.58 0.54
CA VAL A 76 0.16 -13.93 1.83
C VAL A 76 0.46 -15.04 2.81
N GLU A 77 1.74 -15.34 3.03
CA GLU A 77 2.17 -16.61 3.65
C GLU A 77 1.56 -17.81 2.86
N HIS A 78 0.78 -18.67 3.53
CA HIS A 78 0.03 -19.81 2.97
C HIS A 78 -1.36 -19.45 2.42
N LEU A 79 -1.76 -18.17 2.49
CA LEU A 79 -3.09 -17.71 2.08
C LEU A 79 -3.06 -17.27 0.62
N LYS A 80 -3.86 -17.93 -0.23
CA LYS A 80 -3.97 -17.66 -1.67
C LYS A 80 -5.14 -16.72 -1.96
N ILE A 81 -4.87 -15.58 -2.58
CA ILE A 81 -5.91 -14.62 -2.94
C ILE A 81 -6.34 -14.84 -4.40
N SER A 82 -7.60 -15.24 -4.57
CA SER A 82 -8.21 -15.57 -5.87
C SER A 82 -8.80 -14.33 -6.55
N SER A 83 -9.50 -13.48 -5.79
CA SER A 83 -10.00 -12.19 -6.29
C SER A 83 -10.17 -11.12 -5.21
N ILE A 84 -10.19 -9.86 -5.64
CA ILE A 84 -10.56 -8.69 -4.82
C ILE A 84 -11.60 -7.88 -5.59
N SER A 85 -12.72 -7.55 -4.94
CA SER A 85 -13.74 -6.63 -5.45
C SER A 85 -13.77 -5.37 -4.60
N ILE A 86 -13.73 -4.20 -5.25
CA ILE A 86 -13.86 -2.88 -4.64
C ILE A 86 -15.16 -2.24 -5.13
N LYS A 87 -16.10 -2.01 -4.21
CA LYS A 87 -17.42 -1.45 -4.50
C LYS A 87 -17.70 -0.23 -3.63
N ASN A 88 -18.03 0.91 -4.23
CA ASN A 88 -18.50 2.08 -3.48
C ASN A 88 -19.82 1.76 -2.76
N VAL A 89 -19.95 2.16 -1.48
CA VAL A 89 -21.05 1.73 -0.60
C VAL A 89 -22.33 2.49 -0.86
N ASP A 90 -22.26 3.80 -1.02
CA ASP A 90 -23.39 4.63 -1.43
C ASP A 90 -22.94 5.99 -2.00
N TYR A 91 -23.71 6.44 -2.98
CA TYR A 91 -23.51 7.69 -3.74
C TYR A 91 -24.48 8.81 -3.28
N GLN A 92 -25.37 8.51 -2.33
CA GLN A 92 -26.53 9.35 -2.00
C GLN A 92 -26.44 10.09 -0.65
N PHE A 93 -25.35 9.91 0.12
CA PHE A 93 -25.20 10.57 1.42
C PHE A 93 -24.10 11.63 1.42
N SER A 94 -24.32 12.67 2.23
CA SER A 94 -23.55 13.92 2.29
C SER A 94 -22.18 13.79 2.98
N ASP A 95 -21.51 12.65 2.83
CA ASP A 95 -20.19 12.43 3.39
C ASP A 95 -19.12 13.19 2.60
N ILE A 96 -18.15 13.75 3.33
CA ILE A 96 -17.00 14.46 2.75
C ILE A 96 -16.12 13.51 1.92
N THR A 97 -16.17 12.21 2.24
CA THR A 97 -15.29 11.16 1.73
C THR A 97 -16.10 9.95 1.26
N GLU A 98 -15.61 9.26 0.23
CA GLU A 98 -16.24 8.04 -0.27
C GLU A 98 -16.03 6.87 0.70
N LYS A 99 -16.90 5.86 0.63
CA LYS A 99 -16.73 4.60 1.36
C LYS A 99 -16.80 3.44 0.38
N TYR A 100 -15.96 2.44 0.60
CA TYR A 100 -15.81 1.25 -0.22
C TYR A 100 -16.00 -0.01 0.63
N ILE A 101 -16.77 -0.97 0.15
CA ILE A 101 -16.66 -2.37 0.59
C ILE A 101 -15.56 -3.02 -0.25
N ILE A 102 -14.61 -3.62 0.45
CA ILE A 102 -13.63 -4.54 -0.10
C ILE A 102 -14.14 -5.96 0.20
N THR A 103 -14.26 -6.77 -0.84
CA THR A 103 -14.53 -8.21 -0.74
C THR A 103 -13.31 -8.94 -1.27
N VAL A 104 -12.70 -9.81 -0.45
CA VAL A 104 -11.58 -10.67 -0.84
C VAL A 104 -12.03 -12.12 -0.84
N ILE A 105 -11.77 -12.85 -1.92
CA ILE A 105 -11.97 -14.30 -2.00
C ILE A 105 -10.60 -14.97 -1.95
N PHE A 106 -10.42 -15.89 -1.01
CA PHE A 106 -9.14 -16.54 -0.75
C PHE A 106 -9.30 -17.99 -0.26
N SER A 107 -8.22 -18.77 -0.30
CA SER A 107 -8.10 -20.10 0.30
C SER A 107 -6.83 -20.19 1.17
N ASP A 108 -6.75 -21.22 2.00
CA ASP A 108 -5.64 -21.48 2.93
C ASP A 108 -5.02 -22.84 2.60
N GLU A 109 -3.74 -22.87 2.24
CA GLU A 109 -3.03 -24.11 1.85
C GLU A 109 -2.53 -24.95 3.04
N GLU A 110 -2.58 -24.41 4.26
CA GLU A 110 -2.02 -25.00 5.49
C GLU A 110 -3.10 -25.33 6.55
N ILE A 111 -4.34 -25.60 6.11
CA ILE A 111 -5.39 -26.12 7.01
C ILE A 111 -5.02 -27.53 7.50
N ASP A 112 -4.55 -27.59 8.75
CA ASP A 112 -4.20 -28.82 9.46
C ASP A 112 -5.34 -29.27 10.40
N TYR A 113 -6.20 -30.12 9.87
CA TYR A 113 -7.31 -30.74 10.59
C TYR A 113 -6.88 -31.64 11.77
N GLU A 114 -5.68 -32.23 11.72
CA GLU A 114 -5.19 -33.08 12.80
C GLU A 114 -4.73 -32.23 13.99
N LYS A 115 -4.05 -31.12 13.70
CA LYS A 115 -3.72 -30.09 14.69
C LYS A 115 -4.98 -29.45 15.29
N PHE A 116 -6.00 -29.12 14.49
CA PHE A 116 -7.26 -28.61 15.02
C PHE A 116 -7.89 -29.59 16.02
N GLN A 117 -7.99 -30.88 15.66
CA GLN A 117 -8.56 -31.88 16.56
C GLN A 117 -7.75 -32.03 17.85
N LYS A 118 -6.41 -31.98 17.77
CA LYS A 118 -5.52 -32.05 18.92
C LYS A 118 -5.67 -30.85 19.85
N ASP A 119 -5.67 -29.64 19.30
CA ASP A 119 -5.84 -28.39 20.04
C ASP A 119 -7.23 -28.31 20.70
N LEU A 120 -8.28 -28.76 20.01
CA LEU A 120 -9.64 -28.79 20.53
C LEU A 120 -9.83 -29.81 21.65
N ASN A 121 -9.28 -31.02 21.51
CA ASN A 121 -9.32 -32.03 22.57
C ASN A 121 -8.72 -31.48 23.88
N PHE A 122 -7.54 -30.87 23.81
CA PHE A 122 -6.91 -30.22 24.96
C PHE A 122 -7.78 -29.10 25.56
N ARG A 123 -8.44 -28.30 24.72
CA ARG A 123 -9.33 -27.22 25.17
C ARG A 123 -10.64 -27.72 25.77
N TYR A 124 -11.16 -28.86 25.34
CA TYR A 124 -12.30 -29.51 25.99
C TYR A 124 -11.91 -29.92 27.41
N ASP A 125 -10.78 -30.61 27.57
CA ASP A 125 -10.28 -31.06 28.88
C ASP A 125 -9.99 -29.87 29.84
N GLU A 126 -9.52 -28.72 29.32
CA GLU A 126 -9.35 -27.49 30.12
C GLU A 126 -10.69 -26.78 30.45
N ASN A 127 -11.77 -27.07 29.73
CA ASN A 127 -13.04 -26.35 29.80
C ASN A 127 -14.26 -27.29 29.93
N ASP A 128 -14.15 -28.36 30.72
CA ASP A 128 -15.21 -29.38 30.96
C ASP A 128 -16.61 -28.82 31.31
N SER A 129 -16.71 -27.56 31.75
CA SER A 129 -17.96 -26.87 32.07
C SER A 129 -18.63 -26.12 30.91
N LEU A 130 -17.97 -26.00 29.75
CA LEU A 130 -18.50 -25.31 28.57
C LEU A 130 -19.01 -26.31 27.51
N ASP A 131 -20.05 -25.91 26.79
CA ASP A 131 -20.53 -26.63 25.60
C ASP A 131 -19.41 -26.67 24.54
N LYS A 132 -19.16 -27.85 23.95
CA LYS A 132 -18.16 -28.04 22.90
C LYS A 132 -18.35 -27.10 21.71
N ASN A 133 -19.60 -26.76 21.37
CA ASN A 133 -19.93 -25.80 20.32
C ASN A 133 -19.37 -24.40 20.64
N VAL A 134 -19.41 -23.99 21.91
CA VAL A 134 -18.86 -22.71 22.37
C VAL A 134 -17.32 -22.74 22.34
N VAL A 135 -16.71 -23.85 22.74
CA VAL A 135 -15.24 -24.05 22.66
C VAL A 135 -14.77 -24.01 21.19
N ASN A 136 -15.45 -24.73 20.30
CA ASN A 136 -15.23 -24.72 18.84
C ASN A 136 -15.33 -23.29 18.28
N GLN A 137 -16.44 -22.60 18.57
CA GLN A 137 -16.66 -21.24 18.10
C GLN A 137 -15.54 -20.29 18.54
N ILE A 138 -15.13 -20.33 19.82
CA ILE A 138 -14.04 -19.49 20.33
C ILE A 138 -12.71 -19.82 19.64
N TYR A 139 -12.37 -21.11 19.50
CA TYR A 139 -11.12 -21.55 18.87
C TYR A 139 -11.05 -21.10 17.40
N PHE A 140 -12.05 -21.45 16.59
CA PHE A 140 -12.05 -21.15 15.17
C PHE A 140 -12.21 -19.66 14.88
N THR A 141 -13.05 -18.93 15.62
CA THR A 141 -13.13 -17.47 15.47
C THR A 141 -11.78 -16.82 15.77
N SER A 142 -11.03 -17.27 16.79
CA SER A 142 -9.69 -16.76 17.08
C SER A 142 -8.68 -17.09 15.96
N HIS A 143 -8.62 -18.37 15.56
CA HIS A 143 -7.71 -18.89 14.55
C HIS A 143 -7.87 -18.21 13.17
N PHE A 144 -9.11 -18.05 12.71
CA PHE A 144 -9.40 -17.43 11.42
C PHE A 144 -9.40 -15.89 11.47
N LYS A 145 -9.57 -15.28 12.66
CA LYS A 145 -9.43 -13.83 12.82
C LYS A 145 -8.00 -13.38 12.52
N GLU A 146 -6.97 -14.09 12.97
CA GLU A 146 -5.57 -13.75 12.68
C GLU A 146 -5.33 -13.70 11.16
N ARG A 147 -5.78 -14.73 10.44
CA ARG A 147 -5.70 -14.82 8.96
C ARG A 147 -6.45 -13.69 8.26
N ALA A 148 -7.68 -13.42 8.72
CA ALA A 148 -8.47 -12.31 8.21
C ALA A 148 -7.78 -10.95 8.44
N GLU A 149 -7.15 -10.74 9.60
CA GLU A 149 -6.40 -9.53 9.90
C GLU A 149 -5.15 -9.40 9.02
N LYS A 150 -4.38 -10.49 8.81
CA LYS A 150 -3.22 -10.52 7.88
C LYS A 150 -3.63 -10.16 6.45
N ILE A 151 -4.64 -10.82 5.88
CA ILE A 151 -5.12 -10.53 4.51
C ILE A 151 -5.64 -9.09 4.43
N LYS A 152 -6.42 -8.65 5.42
CA LYS A 152 -6.98 -7.29 5.46
C LYS A 152 -5.86 -6.24 5.51
N ASP A 153 -4.83 -6.42 6.35
CA ASP A 153 -3.70 -5.49 6.44
C ASP A 153 -2.82 -5.52 5.17
N GLU A 154 -2.62 -6.69 4.55
CA GLU A 154 -1.87 -6.83 3.30
C GLU A 154 -2.62 -6.18 2.11
N ILE A 155 -3.92 -6.45 1.95
CA ILE A 155 -4.76 -5.81 0.91
C ILE A 155 -4.88 -4.31 1.14
N VAL A 156 -4.98 -3.87 2.39
CA VAL A 156 -4.88 -2.45 2.70
C VAL A 156 -3.51 -1.89 2.36
N SER A 157 -2.40 -2.60 2.60
CA SER A 157 -1.08 -2.13 2.16
C SER A 157 -1.02 -1.89 0.64
N PHE A 158 -1.68 -2.72 -0.19
CA PHE A 158 -1.78 -2.48 -1.64
C PHE A 158 -2.62 -1.28 -2.02
N ILE A 159 -3.72 -1.06 -1.30
CA ILE A 159 -4.57 0.12 -1.50
C ILE A 159 -3.86 1.38 -0.94
N GLU A 160 -3.02 1.24 0.10
CA GLU A 160 -2.21 2.30 0.71
C GLU A 160 -0.97 2.69 -0.10
N LEU A 161 -0.42 1.78 -0.90
CA LEU A 161 0.58 2.09 -1.92
C LEU A 161 -0.01 2.92 -3.07
N SER A 162 -1.35 2.97 -3.15
CA SER A 162 -2.09 3.81 -4.10
C SER A 162 -2.34 5.21 -3.52
N GLY A 163 -2.65 5.33 -2.23
CA GLY A 163 -2.73 6.59 -1.49
C GLY A 163 -2.53 6.32 -0.01
N HIS A 164 -1.57 7.00 0.63
CA HIS A 164 -1.05 6.46 1.89
C HIS A 164 -1.98 6.68 3.07
N PHE A 165 -2.12 5.57 3.81
CA PHE A 165 -3.22 5.18 4.71
C PHE A 165 -4.52 4.79 3.94
N ALA A 166 -5.27 3.74 4.35
CA ALA A 166 -6.64 3.42 3.89
C ALA A 166 -7.60 3.12 5.08
N LYS A 167 -8.75 3.83 5.15
CA LYS A 167 -9.44 4.15 6.42
C LYS A 167 -10.38 3.09 6.89
N TYR A 168 -10.64 3.00 8.19
CA TYR A 168 -11.76 2.19 8.69
C TYR A 168 -12.88 3.03 9.32
N SER A 169 -14.10 2.82 8.82
CA SER A 169 -15.32 3.14 9.55
C SER A 169 -15.58 2.08 10.60
N HIS A 170 -16.41 2.39 11.60
CA HIS A 170 -16.90 1.41 12.56
C HIS A 170 -17.59 0.22 11.85
N SER A 171 -17.55 -0.95 12.49
CA SER A 171 -18.23 -2.21 12.11
C SER A 171 -18.05 -2.67 10.66
N SER A 172 -17.06 -3.54 10.37
CA SER A 172 -16.98 -4.13 9.03
C SER A 172 -16.22 -5.43 8.81
N LEU A 173 -15.30 -5.88 9.69
CA LEU A 173 -14.54 -7.10 9.42
C LEU A 173 -15.44 -8.33 9.61
N ASN A 174 -15.89 -8.91 8.49
CA ASN A 174 -16.75 -10.09 8.46
C ASN A 174 -16.07 -11.17 7.62
N LEU A 175 -15.85 -12.34 8.22
CA LEU A 175 -15.30 -13.50 7.52
C LEU A 175 -16.37 -14.58 7.40
N TYR A 176 -16.49 -15.13 6.19
CA TYR A 176 -17.40 -16.20 5.84
C TYR A 176 -16.65 -17.38 5.23
N LEU A 177 -17.10 -18.58 5.58
CA LEU A 177 -16.87 -19.81 4.84
C LEU A 177 -17.83 -19.84 3.64
N ASN A 178 -17.36 -20.28 2.48
CA ASN A 178 -18.15 -20.48 1.27
C ASN A 178 -18.23 -21.98 0.93
N GLU A 179 -19.43 -22.54 1.03
CA GLU A 179 -19.74 -23.95 0.75
C GLU A 179 -20.92 -23.98 -0.22
N GLU A 180 -20.73 -24.64 -1.37
CA GLU A 180 -21.76 -24.78 -2.43
C GLU A 180 -22.42 -23.45 -2.90
N GLY A 181 -21.75 -22.31 -2.71
CA GLY A 181 -22.29 -20.98 -3.04
C GLY A 181 -23.11 -20.33 -1.92
N LEU A 182 -23.25 -21.00 -0.77
CA LEU A 182 -23.79 -20.44 0.46
C LEU A 182 -22.67 -19.82 1.30
N TYR A 183 -23.02 -18.81 2.09
CA TYR A 183 -22.10 -18.17 3.04
C TYR A 183 -22.48 -18.55 4.47
N PHE A 184 -21.50 -19.01 5.24
CA PHE A 184 -21.61 -19.31 6.68
C PHE A 184 -20.63 -18.45 7.46
N ARG A 185 -21.04 -17.85 8.57
CA ARG A 185 -20.25 -16.82 9.26
C ARG A 185 -19.27 -17.43 10.27
N ILE A 186 -17.98 -17.07 10.12
CA ILE A 186 -16.91 -17.38 11.09
C ILE A 186 -16.76 -16.26 12.12
N LEU A 187 -16.73 -15.01 11.64
CA LEU A 187 -16.32 -13.83 12.41
C LEU A 187 -17.19 -12.63 12.03
N GLN A 188 -17.57 -11.86 13.03
CA GLN A 188 -17.97 -10.46 12.89
C GLN A 188 -17.27 -9.68 14.01
N SER A 189 -16.43 -8.70 13.69
CA SER A 189 -15.80 -7.82 14.69
C SER A 189 -16.02 -6.34 14.40
N GLY A 190 -16.16 -5.57 15.49
CA GLY A 190 -16.09 -4.12 15.45
C GLY A 190 -14.63 -3.67 15.37
N GLY A 191 -14.27 -2.92 14.32
CA GLY A 191 -12.93 -2.35 14.15
C GLY A 191 -12.81 -0.94 14.74
N GLY A 192 -11.56 -0.57 15.07
CA GLY A 192 -11.15 0.80 15.40
C GLY A 192 -10.49 1.54 14.22
N ILE A 193 -10.09 2.79 14.45
CA ILE A 193 -9.64 3.74 13.41
C ILE A 193 -8.17 3.54 12.99
N LYS A 194 -7.91 3.56 11.69
CA LYS A 194 -6.63 3.98 11.06
C LYS A 194 -6.95 4.79 9.80
N THR A 195 -6.24 5.90 9.50
CA THR A 195 -6.15 6.71 8.25
C THR A 195 -6.56 6.07 6.93
N ALA A 196 -7.35 6.75 6.07
CA ALA A 196 -7.13 6.81 4.62
C ALA A 196 -6.42 8.11 4.32
N GLY A 197 -5.55 8.10 3.32
CA GLY A 197 -4.94 9.31 2.83
C GLY A 197 -6.01 10.31 2.43
N HIS A 198 -5.64 11.58 2.37
CA HIS A 198 -6.49 12.60 1.80
C HIS A 198 -6.77 12.39 0.29
N ASN A 199 -6.33 11.26 -0.31
CA ASN A 199 -6.75 10.73 -1.60
C ASN A 199 -6.78 9.17 -1.62
N PRO A 200 -7.87 8.54 -2.12
CA PRO A 200 -7.88 7.18 -2.64
C PRO A 200 -7.56 7.17 -4.15
N ILE A 201 -6.98 6.09 -4.69
CA ILE A 201 -6.95 5.92 -6.16
C ILE A 201 -8.33 5.45 -6.65
N HIS A 202 -8.89 6.20 -7.61
CA HIS A 202 -10.13 5.82 -8.28
C HIS A 202 -10.02 4.39 -8.85
N PRO A 203 -10.98 3.48 -8.60
CA PRO A 203 -10.83 2.06 -8.90
C PRO A 203 -10.40 1.71 -10.34
N LEU A 204 -10.77 2.50 -11.36
CA LEU A 204 -10.33 2.27 -12.76
C LEU A 204 -8.84 2.59 -13.05
N LEU A 205 -8.16 3.33 -12.17
CA LEU A 205 -6.73 3.64 -12.33
C LEU A 205 -5.83 2.51 -11.79
N LEU A 206 -6.41 1.62 -10.97
CA LEU A 206 -5.79 0.39 -10.52
C LEU A 206 -5.81 -0.62 -11.69
N ARG A 207 -4.63 -1.01 -12.19
CA ARG A 207 -4.48 -2.08 -13.19
C ARG A 207 -3.77 -3.26 -12.53
N ARG A 208 -4.24 -4.50 -12.80
CA ARG A 208 -3.66 -5.75 -12.24
C ARG A 208 -2.13 -5.76 -12.33
N ASP A 209 -1.59 -5.55 -13.53
CA ASP A 209 -0.15 -5.66 -13.76
C ASP A 209 0.64 -4.52 -13.09
N ARG A 210 0.03 -3.34 -12.97
CA ARG A 210 0.61 -2.21 -12.22
C ARG A 210 0.61 -2.47 -10.72
N LEU A 211 -0.43 -3.11 -10.17
CA LEU A 211 -0.50 -3.50 -8.77
C LEU A 211 0.53 -4.58 -8.44
N ILE A 212 0.67 -5.60 -9.29
CA ILE A 212 1.70 -6.64 -9.16
C ILE A 212 3.09 -6.01 -9.22
N SER A 213 3.37 -5.18 -10.23
CA SER A 213 4.66 -4.46 -10.34
C SER A 213 4.96 -3.55 -9.14
N LEU A 214 3.94 -2.86 -8.59
CA LEU A 214 4.10 -2.05 -7.38
C LEU A 214 4.35 -2.91 -6.14
N LYS A 215 3.69 -4.07 -5.99
CA LYS A 215 3.97 -5.06 -4.93
C LYS A 215 5.41 -5.56 -5.04
N ASP A 216 5.78 -6.09 -6.21
CA ASP A 216 7.11 -6.65 -6.48
C ASP A 216 8.23 -5.63 -6.27
N THR A 217 7.96 -4.34 -6.51
CA THR A 217 8.90 -3.25 -6.22
C THR A 217 8.95 -2.95 -4.72
N TYR A 218 7.79 -2.73 -4.09
CA TYR A 218 7.70 -2.35 -2.68
C TYR A 218 8.21 -3.44 -1.72
N ASP A 219 7.94 -4.70 -2.01
CA ASP A 219 8.36 -5.82 -1.17
C ASP A 219 9.89 -5.92 -1.08
N LYS A 220 10.58 -5.57 -2.17
CA LYS A 220 12.04 -5.50 -2.25
C LYS A 220 12.67 -4.30 -1.55
N ILE A 221 11.94 -3.19 -1.37
CA ILE A 221 12.50 -1.98 -0.72
C ILE A 221 12.86 -2.30 0.74
N PRO A 222 14.08 -2.02 1.24
CA PRO A 222 14.41 -2.22 2.65
C PRO A 222 13.49 -1.42 3.59
N VAL A 223 13.10 -2.01 4.72
CA VAL A 223 12.06 -1.49 5.64
C VAL A 223 12.31 -0.04 6.07
N GLN A 224 13.57 0.33 6.31
CA GLN A 224 13.99 1.69 6.68
C GLN A 224 13.70 2.76 5.60
N TYR A 225 13.57 2.34 4.34
CA TYR A 225 13.31 3.22 3.20
C TYR A 225 11.84 3.24 2.76
N LYS A 226 11.09 2.14 3.00
CA LYS A 226 9.65 2.00 2.65
C LYS A 226 8.84 3.25 3.02
N LYS A 227 9.01 3.76 4.26
CA LYS A 227 8.33 4.94 4.78
C LYS A 227 8.54 6.23 3.97
N TYR A 228 9.74 6.47 3.43
CA TYR A 228 10.01 7.67 2.62
C TYR A 228 9.44 7.53 1.22
N TYR A 229 9.58 6.36 0.61
CA TYR A 229 9.01 6.04 -0.70
C TYR A 229 7.48 6.18 -0.71
N GLN A 230 6.81 5.57 0.28
CA GLN A 230 5.36 5.64 0.46
C GLN A 230 4.86 7.08 0.64
N LYS A 231 5.50 7.87 1.51
CA LYS A 231 5.15 9.28 1.72
C LYS A 231 5.37 10.13 0.46
N GLY A 232 6.43 9.87 -0.29
CA GLY A 232 6.67 10.50 -1.58
C GLY A 232 5.51 10.24 -2.55
N ILE A 233 5.23 8.98 -2.89
CA ILE A 233 4.14 8.62 -3.81
C ILE A 233 2.80 9.25 -3.37
N HIS A 234 2.53 9.27 -2.07
CA HIS A 234 1.33 9.88 -1.51
C HIS A 234 1.21 11.39 -1.73
N TYR A 235 2.24 12.16 -1.37
CA TYR A 235 2.23 13.61 -1.53
C TYR A 235 2.21 14.00 -3.02
N GLN A 236 2.87 13.23 -3.90
CA GLN A 236 2.78 13.43 -5.35
C GLN A 236 1.33 13.31 -5.82
N PHE A 237 0.63 12.29 -5.33
CA PHE A 237 -0.77 12.06 -5.67
C PHE A 237 -1.69 13.16 -5.12
N LEU A 238 -1.36 13.76 -3.97
CA LEU A 238 -2.05 14.92 -3.38
C LEU A 238 -1.86 16.23 -4.14
N GLY A 239 -0.91 16.31 -5.08
CA GLY A 239 -0.49 17.60 -5.63
C GLY A 239 0.24 18.49 -4.62
N PHE A 240 0.71 17.87 -3.51
CA PHE A 240 1.63 18.43 -2.53
C PHE A 240 3.05 18.09 -3.01
N PHE A 241 3.42 18.68 -4.14
CA PHE A 241 4.62 18.29 -4.87
C PHE A 241 5.89 18.66 -4.08
N ASP A 242 5.87 19.71 -3.27
CA ASP A 242 6.99 20.12 -2.40
C ASP A 242 7.26 19.06 -1.29
N GLU A 243 6.25 18.64 -0.54
CA GLU A 243 6.38 17.60 0.49
C GLU A 243 6.78 16.25 -0.11
N SER A 244 6.28 15.97 -1.31
CA SER A 244 6.64 14.78 -2.07
C SER A 244 8.08 14.81 -2.55
N PHE A 245 8.50 15.93 -3.12
CA PHE A 245 9.85 16.21 -3.55
C PHE A 245 10.81 15.98 -2.37
N LEU A 246 10.50 16.56 -1.20
CA LEU A 246 11.29 16.38 0.02
C LEU A 246 11.38 14.91 0.44
N CYS A 247 10.31 14.11 0.29
CA CYS A 247 10.34 12.69 0.62
C CYS A 247 11.26 11.88 -0.31
N PHE A 248 11.21 12.10 -1.63
CA PHE A 248 12.11 11.41 -2.56
C PHE A 248 13.55 11.92 -2.47
N TYR A 249 13.77 13.22 -2.30
CA TYR A 249 15.08 13.78 -2.01
C TYR A 249 15.68 13.16 -0.74
N LYS A 250 14.88 13.01 0.32
CA LYS A 250 15.33 12.40 1.57
C LYS A 250 15.59 10.90 1.44
N LEU A 251 14.85 10.19 0.59
CA LEU A 251 15.11 8.81 0.23
C LEU A 251 16.48 8.67 -0.46
N ILE A 252 16.75 9.49 -1.48
CA ILE A 252 18.05 9.57 -2.18
C ILE A 252 19.19 9.88 -1.20
N GLU A 253 19.03 10.88 -0.33
CA GLU A 253 20.02 11.23 0.69
C GLU A 253 20.32 10.04 1.64
N ASN A 254 19.28 9.34 2.09
CA ASN A 254 19.44 8.20 3.00
C ASN A 254 20.04 6.95 2.31
N LEU A 255 19.79 6.76 1.01
CA LEU A 255 20.39 5.69 0.20
C LEU A 255 21.88 6.00 -0.06
N PHE A 256 22.20 7.24 -0.44
CA PHE A 256 23.58 7.66 -0.68
C PHE A 256 24.48 7.49 0.56
N TYR A 257 23.97 7.80 1.75
CA TYR A 257 24.72 7.64 3.01
C TYR A 257 24.63 6.22 3.63
N CYS A 258 24.02 5.26 2.94
CA CYS A 258 24.03 3.85 3.34
C CYS A 258 25.44 3.26 3.15
N GLU A 259 25.89 2.44 4.10
CA GLU A 259 27.23 1.82 4.04
C GLU A 259 27.34 0.89 2.83
N ASP A 260 26.31 0.11 2.53
CA ASP A 260 26.28 -0.79 1.36
C ASP A 260 26.44 -0.02 0.04
N PHE A 261 25.74 1.11 -0.12
CA PHE A 261 25.85 1.96 -1.32
C PHE A 261 27.24 2.59 -1.42
N LEU A 262 27.82 3.07 -0.31
CA LEU A 262 29.15 3.66 -0.30
C LEU A 262 30.26 2.63 -0.55
N MET A 263 30.11 1.38 -0.07
CA MET A 263 31.01 0.28 -0.40
C MET A 263 30.90 -0.13 -1.87
N LEU A 264 29.69 -0.20 -2.42
CA LEU A 264 29.47 -0.48 -3.84
C LEU A 264 30.05 0.62 -4.75
N PHE A 265 29.90 1.90 -4.36
CA PHE A 265 30.52 3.01 -5.08
C PHE A 265 32.06 2.93 -5.01
N HIS A 266 32.62 2.56 -3.84
CA HIS A 266 34.07 2.40 -3.68
C HIS A 266 34.66 1.29 -4.56
N GLN A 267 33.96 0.16 -4.76
CA GLN A 267 34.46 -0.93 -5.63
C GLN A 267 34.72 -0.48 -7.08
N ASN A 268 34.15 0.65 -7.50
CA ASN A 268 34.33 1.22 -8.84
C ASN A 268 35.10 2.57 -8.83
N ASN A 269 35.46 3.13 -7.67
CA ASN A 269 35.96 4.51 -7.58
C ASN A 269 36.91 4.75 -6.38
N ASP A 270 38.07 5.37 -6.63
CA ASP A 270 39.15 5.56 -5.63
C ASP A 270 38.87 6.64 -4.56
N LYS A 271 37.80 7.44 -4.70
CA LYS A 271 37.52 8.64 -3.86
C LYS A 271 36.95 8.35 -2.45
N PHE A 272 37.11 7.15 -1.92
CA PHE A 272 36.37 6.67 -0.73
C PHE A 272 36.59 7.45 0.58
N GLU A 273 37.81 7.92 0.86
CA GLU A 273 38.08 8.68 2.08
C GLU A 273 37.40 10.06 2.09
N GLU A 274 37.16 10.66 0.91
CA GLU A 274 36.38 11.90 0.82
C GLU A 274 34.91 11.66 1.21
N LEU A 275 34.33 10.53 0.78
CA LEU A 275 32.96 10.13 1.08
C LEU A 275 32.71 9.92 2.57
N LYS A 276 33.65 9.29 3.29
CA LYS A 276 33.60 9.17 4.77
C LYS A 276 33.54 10.53 5.47
N GLY A 277 34.25 11.54 4.96
CA GLY A 277 34.20 12.91 5.48
C GLY A 277 32.82 13.56 5.32
N ILE A 278 32.15 13.30 4.19
CA ILE A 278 30.80 13.81 3.88
C ILE A 278 29.75 13.10 4.75
N GLN A 279 29.86 11.77 4.92
CA GLN A 279 28.94 10.96 5.74
C GLN A 279 28.89 11.45 7.20
N LYS A 280 30.02 11.92 7.75
CA LYS A 280 30.11 12.52 9.11
C LYS A 280 29.51 13.92 9.23
N SER A 281 29.13 14.58 8.13
CA SER A 281 28.77 16.00 8.10
C SER A 281 27.47 16.33 7.33
N ARG A 282 26.48 15.42 7.39
CA ARG A 282 25.17 15.43 6.67
C ARG A 282 24.36 16.75 6.58
N LYS A 283 24.64 17.78 7.39
CA LYS A 283 23.83 19.02 7.47
C LYS A 283 24.43 20.27 6.79
N LYS A 284 25.60 20.21 6.16
CA LYS A 284 26.23 21.40 5.53
C LYS A 284 25.84 21.54 4.05
N PRO A 285 25.46 22.73 3.54
CA PRO A 285 25.06 22.92 2.14
C PRO A 285 26.07 22.45 1.10
N GLY A 286 27.37 22.67 1.34
CA GLY A 286 28.45 22.19 0.44
C GLY A 286 28.49 20.66 0.25
N ASN A 287 27.93 19.89 1.19
CA ASN A 287 27.87 18.44 1.08
C ASN A 287 26.72 17.94 0.20
N GLN A 288 25.68 18.76 -0.03
CA GLN A 288 24.59 18.43 -0.96
C GLN A 288 25.10 18.48 -2.41
N LYS A 289 25.84 19.54 -2.77
CA LYS A 289 26.51 19.63 -4.08
C LYS A 289 27.50 18.48 -4.29
N LYS A 290 28.30 18.12 -3.27
CA LYS A 290 29.19 16.96 -3.36
C LYS A 290 28.44 15.64 -3.55
N MET A 291 27.41 15.36 -2.74
CA MET A 291 26.55 14.17 -2.87
C MET A 291 26.01 14.04 -4.30
N ILE A 292 25.52 15.14 -4.87
CA ILE A 292 25.00 15.16 -6.23
C ILE A 292 26.10 14.95 -7.28
N SER A 293 27.29 15.55 -7.11
CA SER A 293 28.44 15.28 -7.98
C SER A 293 28.79 13.79 -8.01
N PHE A 294 28.82 13.13 -6.85
CA PHE A 294 29.07 11.69 -6.77
C PHE A 294 27.94 10.84 -7.38
N ILE A 295 26.68 11.24 -7.23
CA ILE A 295 25.54 10.57 -7.88
C ILE A 295 25.60 10.74 -9.41
N CYS A 296 26.00 11.91 -9.91
CA CYS A 296 26.25 12.13 -11.33
C CYS A 296 27.38 11.23 -11.83
N GLU A 297 28.56 11.28 -11.21
CA GLU A 297 29.70 10.41 -11.54
C GLU A 297 29.28 8.92 -11.57
N TRP A 298 28.52 8.47 -10.57
CA TRP A 298 28.00 7.11 -10.50
C TRP A 298 27.10 6.72 -11.68
N ILE A 299 26.13 7.58 -12.05
CA ILE A 299 25.22 7.32 -13.18
C ILE A 299 26.03 7.27 -14.48
N ILE A 300 26.98 8.17 -14.65
CA ILE A 300 27.82 8.30 -15.85
C ILE A 300 28.72 7.07 -16.03
N GLU A 301 29.32 6.59 -14.93
CA GLU A 301 30.14 5.36 -14.91
C GLU A 301 29.30 4.09 -15.18
N ALA A 302 28.02 4.10 -14.83
CA ALA A 302 27.10 2.99 -15.08
C ALA A 302 26.51 2.96 -16.51
N ASP A 303 26.31 4.12 -17.14
CA ASP A 303 25.52 4.29 -18.38
C ASP A 303 26.33 4.83 -19.58
N CYS A 304 27.65 4.98 -19.45
CA CYS A 304 28.61 5.37 -20.51
C CYS A 304 28.21 6.64 -21.31
N SER A 305 27.68 7.66 -20.63
CA SER A 305 27.08 8.85 -21.26
C SER A 305 28.10 9.89 -21.73
N SER A 306 27.77 10.64 -22.79
CA SER A 306 28.63 11.69 -23.36
C SER A 306 28.73 12.93 -22.48
N ILE A 307 29.85 13.68 -22.53
CA ILE A 307 30.10 14.88 -21.71
C ILE A 307 28.96 15.92 -21.74
N GLN A 308 28.23 16.03 -22.85
CA GLN A 308 27.05 16.91 -22.94
C GLN A 308 25.84 16.41 -22.16
N GLU A 309 25.67 15.09 -22.00
CA GLU A 309 24.65 14.49 -21.15
C GLU A 309 25.04 14.58 -19.67
N GLN A 310 26.33 14.45 -19.36
CA GLN A 310 26.88 14.65 -18.02
C GLN A 310 26.58 16.06 -17.49
N ASN A 311 26.84 17.10 -18.30
CA ASN A 311 26.55 18.49 -17.93
C ASN A 311 25.04 18.73 -17.72
N LYS A 312 24.18 18.19 -18.60
CA LYS A 312 22.72 18.30 -18.46
C LYS A 312 22.19 17.60 -17.20
N LEU A 313 22.75 16.44 -16.84
CA LEU A 313 22.42 15.78 -15.57
C LEU A 313 22.86 16.65 -14.38
N PHE A 314 24.06 17.22 -14.43
CA PHE A 314 24.57 18.06 -13.35
C PHE A 314 23.73 19.34 -13.15
N GLU A 315 23.40 20.06 -14.23
CA GLU A 315 22.49 21.21 -14.22
C GLU A 315 21.12 20.83 -13.61
N LEU A 316 20.54 19.71 -14.05
CA LEU A 316 19.29 19.21 -13.51
C LEU A 316 19.35 18.93 -12.00
N PHE A 317 20.47 18.40 -11.49
CA PHE A 317 20.63 18.17 -10.06
C PHE A 317 20.94 19.44 -9.26
N GLU A 318 21.60 20.46 -9.84
CA GLU A 318 21.73 21.79 -9.22
C GLU A 318 20.35 22.45 -9.05
N ASP A 319 19.44 22.31 -10.02
CA ASP A 319 18.05 22.77 -9.91
C ASP A 319 17.31 22.04 -8.78
N LEU A 320 17.52 20.73 -8.62
CA LEU A 320 16.97 19.96 -7.49
C LEU A 320 17.48 20.46 -6.13
N ILE A 321 18.76 20.84 -5.99
CA ILE A 321 19.27 21.46 -4.75
C ILE A 321 18.60 22.81 -4.51
N THR A 322 18.40 23.60 -5.57
CA THR A 322 17.81 24.93 -5.49
C THR A 322 16.36 24.84 -5.02
N ILE A 323 15.52 24.04 -5.67
CA ILE A 323 14.13 23.75 -5.27
C ILE A 323 14.10 23.25 -3.81
N ARG A 324 14.95 22.28 -3.45
CA ARG A 324 15.04 21.74 -2.09
C ARG A 324 15.30 22.83 -1.04
N ASN A 325 16.15 23.81 -1.35
CA ASN A 325 16.54 24.87 -0.44
C ASN A 325 15.48 25.97 -0.38
N GLU A 326 14.85 26.33 -1.50
CA GLU A 326 13.70 27.24 -1.53
C GLU A 326 12.55 26.72 -0.64
N ILE A 327 12.17 25.43 -0.78
CA ILE A 327 11.17 24.78 0.09
C ILE A 327 11.62 24.79 1.56
N ALA A 328 12.90 24.47 1.84
CA ALA A 328 13.43 24.45 3.21
C ALA A 328 13.48 25.84 3.87
N HIS A 329 13.44 26.92 3.08
CA HIS A 329 13.30 28.30 3.56
C HIS A 329 11.85 28.80 3.58
N GLY A 330 10.86 27.92 3.34
CA GLY A 330 9.43 28.22 3.43
C GLY A 330 8.82 28.84 2.18
N SER A 331 9.47 28.71 1.02
CA SER A 331 8.92 29.14 -0.26
C SER A 331 8.11 28.02 -0.90
N ASP A 332 6.87 28.31 -1.31
CA ASP A 332 6.05 27.44 -2.16
C ASP A 332 6.71 27.32 -3.55
N GLN A 333 7.06 26.09 -3.94
CA GLN A 333 7.67 25.74 -5.22
C GLN A 333 6.85 24.71 -5.98
N ASN A 334 5.56 24.56 -5.66
CA ASN A 334 4.75 23.39 -6.03
C ASN A 334 4.73 23.09 -7.55
N GLU A 335 4.78 24.11 -8.41
CA GLU A 335 4.88 23.94 -9.87
C GLU A 335 6.25 23.43 -10.32
N LYS A 336 7.36 23.99 -9.81
CA LYS A 336 8.73 23.50 -10.09
C LYS A 336 8.90 22.08 -9.57
N SER A 337 8.40 21.81 -8.36
CA SER A 337 8.43 20.47 -7.75
C SER A 337 7.66 19.45 -8.58
N ASN A 338 6.49 19.78 -9.13
CA ASN A 338 5.72 18.89 -10.02
C ASN A 338 6.49 18.49 -11.30
N ILE A 339 7.31 19.40 -11.84
CA ILE A 339 8.17 19.11 -12.99
C ILE A 339 9.31 18.19 -12.58
N ALA A 340 10.02 18.56 -11.52
CA ALA A 340 11.23 17.91 -11.01
C ALA A 340 10.99 16.51 -10.42
N ILE A 341 9.83 16.26 -9.81
CA ILE A 341 9.54 15.07 -9.02
C ILE A 341 9.67 13.75 -9.80
N ARG A 342 9.40 13.77 -11.11
CA ARG A 342 9.52 12.59 -11.96
C ARG A 342 10.96 12.10 -12.02
N GLN A 343 11.92 13.01 -12.04
CA GLN A 343 13.35 12.70 -12.08
C GLN A 343 13.83 12.19 -10.72
N LEU A 344 13.38 12.79 -9.61
CA LEU A 344 13.64 12.27 -8.26
C LEU A 344 13.10 10.86 -8.06
N ILE A 345 11.89 10.56 -8.53
CA ILE A 345 11.31 9.21 -8.47
C ILE A 345 12.17 8.23 -9.25
N THR A 346 12.50 8.55 -10.51
CA THR A 346 13.36 7.71 -11.36
C THR A 346 14.72 7.45 -10.70
N LEU A 347 15.42 8.49 -10.23
CA LEU A 347 16.70 8.31 -9.53
C LEU A 347 16.53 7.43 -8.27
N SER A 348 15.52 7.69 -7.45
CA SER A 348 15.30 6.93 -6.22
C SER A 348 15.06 5.44 -6.51
N ASN A 349 14.34 5.11 -7.60
CA ASN A 349 14.15 3.73 -8.05
C ASN A 349 15.44 3.09 -8.57
N VAL A 350 16.28 3.83 -9.31
CA VAL A 350 17.58 3.35 -9.78
C VAL A 350 18.50 3.05 -8.59
N MET A 351 18.62 3.98 -7.63
CA MET A 351 19.42 3.77 -6.41
C MET A 351 18.88 2.62 -5.55
N LEU A 352 17.55 2.50 -5.39
CA LEU A 352 16.93 1.39 -4.70
C LEU A 352 17.28 0.05 -5.36
N ASN A 353 17.11 -0.07 -6.69
CA ASN A 353 17.44 -1.29 -7.41
C ASN A 353 18.90 -1.71 -7.22
N HIS A 354 19.85 -0.77 -7.20
CA HIS A 354 21.26 -1.07 -6.97
C HIS A 354 21.60 -1.56 -5.55
N VAL A 355 20.87 -1.10 -4.53
CA VAL A 355 20.97 -1.64 -3.16
C VAL A 355 20.26 -2.99 -3.03
N ILE A 356 19.17 -3.20 -3.78
CA ILE A 356 18.30 -4.38 -3.71
C ILE A 356 18.87 -5.61 -4.41
N PHE A 357 19.44 -5.45 -5.61
CA PHE A 357 19.80 -6.59 -6.48
C PHE A 357 21.25 -7.09 -6.30
N ARG A 358 21.96 -6.64 -5.26
CA ARG A 358 23.33 -7.09 -4.92
C ARG A 358 23.55 -7.37 -3.43
N LEU A 359 22.47 -7.38 -2.64
CA LEU A 359 22.36 -8.08 -1.36
C LEU A 359 21.76 -9.48 -1.62
#